data_AF-A0A662JVB6-F1
#
_entry.id   AF-A0A662JVB6-F1
#
_cell.length_a   1.000
_cell.length_b   1.000
_cell.length_c   1.000
_cell.angle_alpha   90.00
_cell.angle_beta   90.00
_cell.angle_gamma   90.00
#
_symmetry.space_group_name_H-M   'P 1'
#
loop_
_entity.id
_entity.type
_entity.pdbx_description
1 polymer ?
#
loop_
_entity_poly.entity_id
_entity_poly.type
_entity_poly.pdbx_seq_one_letter_code
_entity_poly.pdbx_strand_id
1 'polypeptide(L)' 'MRGLTKKQKEILQNWFKEHKDAVGLFFRIEDCEDFDILDDLREINDFEGIVTHINNYLSDLACEVEL' A
#
# COMPACT_ATOMS: atom_id res chain seq x y z
N MET A 1 -11.63 -10.10 -10.75
CA MET A 1 -10.46 -10.15 -9.84
C MET A 1 -10.82 -9.36 -8.60
N ARG A 2 -10.60 -9.91 -7.40
CA ARG A 2 -10.72 -9.15 -6.15
C ARG A 2 -9.56 -8.14 -6.07
N GLY A 3 -9.75 -7.03 -5.38
CA GLY A 3 -8.73 -5.99 -5.22
C GLY A 3 -8.97 -5.22 -3.92
N LEU A 4 -8.16 -4.17 -3.67
CA LEU A 4 -8.27 -3.36 -2.45
C LEU A 4 -9.64 -2.70 -2.34
N THR A 5 -10.24 -2.86 -1.18
CA THR A 5 -11.47 -2.17 -0.79
C THR A 5 -11.22 -0.66 -0.65
N LYS A 6 -12.30 0.13 -0.67
CA LYS A 6 -12.22 1.57 -0.44
C LYS A 6 -11.53 1.90 0.89
N LYS A 7 -11.86 1.18 1.96
CA LYS A 7 -11.29 1.40 3.29
C LYS A 7 -9.78 1.06 3.34
N GLN A 8 -9.35 -0.03 2.70
CA GLN A 8 -7.94 -0.38 2.59
C GLN A 8 -7.15 0.72 1.85
N LYS A 9 -7.72 1.26 0.76
CA LYS A 9 -7.10 2.37 0.03
C LYS A 9 -6.98 3.64 0.87
N GLU A 10 -8.01 3.99 1.65
CA GLU A 10 -7.96 5.14 2.56
C GLU A 10 -6.87 5.00 3.62
N ILE A 11 -6.71 3.82 4.20
CA ILE A 11 -5.63 3.52 5.17
C ILE A 11 -4.26 3.67 4.50
N LEU A 12 -4.07 3.04 3.33
CA LEU A 12 -2.82 3.12 2.57
C LEU A 12 -2.47 4.55 2.16
N GLN A 13 -3.46 5.36 1.78
CA GLN A 13 -3.25 6.78 1.45
C GLN A 13 -2.81 7.59 2.67
N ASN A 14 -3.35 7.31 3.85
CA ASN A 14 -2.93 8.01 5.06
C ASN A 14 -1.52 7.60 5.47
N TRP A 15 -1.22 6.29 5.46
CA TRP A 15 0.12 5.79 5.74
C TRP A 15 1.16 6.36 4.75
N PHE A 16 0.84 6.41 3.44
CA PHE A 16 1.69 7.00 2.42
C PHE A 16 2.00 8.48 2.67
N LYS A 17 1.05 9.27 3.18
CA LYS A 17 1.30 10.69 3.48
C LYS A 17 2.31 10.87 4.60
N GLU A 18 2.33 9.95 5.57
CA GLU A 18 3.25 9.96 6.71
C GLU A 18 4.61 9.38 6.35
N HIS A 19 4.66 8.43 5.41
CA HIS A 19 5.86 7.68 5.01
C HIS A 19 6.23 7.88 3.54
N LYS A 20 5.96 9.07 3.00
CA LYS A 20 6.10 9.35 1.56
C LYS A 20 7.50 9.02 1.04
N ASP A 21 8.54 9.31 1.81
CA ASP A 21 9.93 9.10 1.44
C ASP A 21 10.35 7.62 1.46
N ALA A 22 9.57 6.76 2.13
CA ALA A 22 9.78 5.31 2.17
C ALA A 22 9.20 4.60 0.93
N VAL A 23 8.37 5.29 0.13
CA VAL A 23 7.66 4.71 -1.01
C VAL A 23 8.18 5.30 -2.32
N GLY A 24 8.79 4.45 -3.14
CA GLY A 24 9.23 4.80 -4.50
C GLY A 24 8.42 4.11 -5.60
N LEU A 25 8.80 4.36 -6.85
CA LEU A 25 8.23 3.79 -8.08
C LEU A 25 8.13 2.25 -8.10
N PHE A 26 8.96 1.55 -7.33
CA PHE A 26 8.99 0.09 -7.26
C PHE A 26 8.87 -0.40 -5.82
N PHE A 27 7.90 0.14 -5.08
CA PHE A 27 7.71 -0.19 -3.68
C PHE A 27 7.38 -1.67 -3.47
N ARG A 28 7.99 -2.26 -2.43
CA ARG A 28 7.71 -3.60 -1.94
C ARG A 28 7.63 -3.56 -0.42
N ILE A 29 6.49 -4.00 0.13
CA ILE A 29 6.34 -4.10 1.59
C ILE A 29 7.42 -4.97 2.24
N GLU A 30 7.91 -6.00 1.53
CA GLU A 30 8.91 -6.94 2.04
C GLU A 30 10.28 -6.27 2.26
N ASP A 31 10.54 -5.16 1.56
CA ASP A 31 11.76 -4.37 1.66
C ASP A 31 11.57 -3.12 2.57
N CYS A 32 10.38 -2.94 3.16
CA CYS A 32 10.03 -1.77 3.95
C CYS A 32 9.88 -2.13 5.44
N GLU A 33 10.87 -1.74 6.25
CA GLU A 33 10.86 -1.99 7.70
C GLU A 33 9.76 -1.21 8.45
N ASP A 34 9.34 -0.07 7.90
CA ASP A 34 8.34 0.82 8.51
C ASP A 34 6.88 0.39 8.19
N PHE A 35 6.66 -0.64 7.37
CA PHE A 35 5.31 -1.05 6.97
C PHE A 35 4.64 -1.92 8.04
N ASP A 36 3.92 -1.28 8.96
CA ASP A 36 3.32 -1.89 10.15
C ASP A 36 1.81 -2.15 10.06
N ILE A 37 1.14 -1.66 9.01
CA ILE A 37 -0.32 -1.75 8.84
C ILE A 37 -0.82 -2.99 8.06
N LEU A 38 0.04 -3.98 7.77
CA LEU A 38 -0.35 -5.13 6.93
C LEU A 38 -1.50 -5.95 7.53
N ASP A 39 -1.44 -6.20 8.84
CA ASP A 39 -2.44 -7.02 9.52
C ASP A 39 -3.80 -6.31 9.58
N ASP A 40 -3.83 -5.00 9.84
CA ASP A 40 -5.04 -4.16 9.79
C ASP A 40 -5.73 -4.23 8.41
N LEU A 41 -4.94 -4.24 7.33
CA LEU A 41 -5.46 -4.36 5.98
C LEU A 41 -6.06 -5.75 5.74
N ARG A 42 -5.44 -6.82 6.25
CA ARG A 42 -5.94 -8.20 6.12
C ARG A 42 -7.22 -8.44 6.90
N GLU A 43 -7.38 -7.82 8.06
CA GLU A 43 -8.63 -7.90 8.83
C GLU A 43 -9.85 -7.36 8.07
N ILE A 44 -9.67 -6.33 7.23
CA ILE A 44 -10.75 -5.78 6.41
C ILE A 44 -11.16 -6.77 5.32
N ASN A 45 -10.18 -7.28 4.58
CA ASN A 45 -10.38 -8.25 3.51
C ASN A 45 -9.04 -8.86 3.10
N ASP A 46 -8.79 -10.10 3.51
CA ASP A 46 -7.64 -10.89 3.06
C ASP A 46 -7.98 -11.72 1.83
N PHE A 47 -7.04 -11.77 0.88
CA PHE A 47 -7.18 -12.53 -0.36
C PHE A 47 -5.81 -12.82 -0.96
N GLU A 48 -5.76 -13.89 -1.78
CA GLU A 48 -4.57 -14.23 -2.55
C GLU A 48 -4.16 -13.04 -3.44
N GLY A 49 -2.95 -12.52 -3.19
CA GLY A 49 -2.40 -11.37 -3.91
C GLY A 49 -2.60 -10.01 -3.25
N ILE A 50 -3.17 -9.92 -2.03
CA ILE A 50 -3.33 -8.63 -1.32
C ILE A 50 -2.03 -7.81 -1.28
N VAL A 51 -0.90 -8.47 -1.02
CA VAL A 51 0.43 -7.86 -0.99
C VAL A 51 0.78 -7.21 -2.33
N THR A 52 0.60 -7.92 -3.44
CA THR A 52 0.83 -7.39 -4.79
C THR A 52 -0.04 -6.18 -5.07
N HIS A 53 -1.31 -6.21 -4.64
CA HIS A 53 -2.20 -5.08 -4.80
C HIS A 53 -1.80 -3.87 -3.95
N ILE A 54 -1.28 -4.08 -2.73
CA ILE A 54 -0.74 -3.01 -1.88
C ILE A 54 0.50 -2.38 -2.54
N ASN A 55 1.47 -3.21 -2.96
CA ASN A 55 2.71 -2.74 -3.60
C ASN A 55 2.43 -1.87 -4.82
N ASN A 56 1.55 -2.35 -5.71
CA ASN A 56 1.16 -1.60 -6.91
C ASN A 56 0.48 -0.28 -6.53
N TYR A 57 -0.45 -0.31 -5.58
CA TYR A 57 -1.19 0.89 -5.18
C TYR A 57 -0.28 1.98 -4.59
N LEU A 58 0.68 1.61 -3.75
CA LEU A 58 1.64 2.55 -3.17
C LEU A 58 2.64 3.07 -4.22
N SER A 59 3.08 2.22 -5.14
CA SER A 59 3.93 2.64 -6.27
C SER A 59 3.20 3.63 -7.20
N ASP A 60 1.91 3.40 -7.46
CA ASP A 60 1.08 4.32 -8.26
C ASP A 60 0.95 5.68 -7.56
N LEU A 61 0.72 5.71 -6.24
CA LEU A 61 0.67 6.96 -5.47
C LEU A 61 2.00 7.71 -5.52
N ALA A 62 3.14 7.02 -5.46
CA ALA A 62 4.45 7.65 -5.62
C ALA A 62 4.61 8.28 -7.00
N CYS A 63 4.21 7.58 -8.07
CA CYS A 63 4.24 8.11 -9.44
C CYS A 63 3.42 9.38 -9.61
N GLU A 64 2.23 9.44 -9.01
CA GLU A 64 1.34 10.61 -9.11
C GLU A 64 1.94 11.86 -8.47
N VAL A 65 2.84 11.72 -7.50
CA VAL A 65 3.45 12.87 -6.80
C VAL A 65 4.75 13.36 -7.46
N GLU A 66 5.38 12.54 -8.31
CA GLU A 66 6.56 12.94 -9.07
C GLU A 66 6.23 13.67 -10.40
N LEU A 67 4.95 13.76 -10.77
CA LEU A 67 4.44 14.45 -11.96
C LEU A 67 3.91 15.86 -11.64
#